data_AF-M2XUV1-F1
#
_entry.id   AF-M2XUV1-F1
#
_cell.length_a   1.000
_cell.length_b   1.000
_cell.length_c   1.000
_cell.angle_alpha   90.00
_cell.angle_beta   90.00
_cell.angle_gamma   90.00
#
_symmetry.space_group_name_H-M   'P 1'
#
loop_
_entity.id
_entity.type
_entity.pdbx_description
1 polymer ?
#
loop_
_entity_poly.entity_id
_entity_poly.type
_entity_poly.pdbx_seq_one_letter_code
_entity_poly.pdbx_strand_id
1 'polypeptide(L)'
;MMGQYIGWFSILHIVFLGNCNKTALAVFYEVEEIVFAHCGMGSQAFIVSLFALRTKALVSKNSAVYKSFGTSSFLTKKCSRNTSFFKAPYVVFHRLTVRLSHDSTYNNVAVDLQVRGQPNSLEYRLFFSHNQKRISPWHDIPLFHNEKERILNFVNEIPRGETGKYEIATKEHFNPIRQDVKNGALRFYKYGPSLINYGAFPQTWEDPKVVDPETGFGGDNDPLDVLEIGSETLKTGGVYQVKPLGALALIDGGETDWKIFAIRTDDKDSSRIHDLGDVERVYPGVLDKVKEWFRLYKTAEGKGENKYGYQGQYLDKEKALKVIRECHEAWKQLRAELSSQKELV
;
A
#
# COMPACT_ATOMS: atom_id res chain seq x y z
N MET A 1 23.33 -20.15 13.85
CA MET A 1 23.25 -20.13 12.38
C MET A 1 22.78 -18.74 11.96
N MET A 2 23.70 -17.87 11.54
CA MET A 2 23.39 -16.55 10.99
C MET A 2 23.41 -16.65 9.46
N GLY A 3 22.30 -16.34 8.82
CA GLY A 3 22.18 -16.30 7.36
C GLY A 3 22.87 -15.06 6.79
N GLN A 4 23.73 -15.25 5.80
CA GLN A 4 24.24 -14.18 4.93
C GLN A 4 23.13 -13.78 3.96
N TYR A 5 22.79 -12.49 3.91
CA TYR A 5 22.01 -11.93 2.80
C TYR A 5 22.98 -11.40 1.75
N ILE A 6 22.98 -12.02 0.56
CA ILE A 6 23.69 -11.54 -0.62
C ILE A 6 22.67 -10.81 -1.48
N GLY A 7 22.73 -9.48 -1.51
CA GLY A 7 21.96 -8.65 -2.42
C GLY A 7 22.86 -8.09 -3.51
N TRP A 8 22.46 -8.22 -4.78
CA TRP A 8 23.15 -7.61 -5.91
C TRP A 8 22.62 -6.20 -6.13
N PHE A 9 23.47 -5.19 -6.01
CA PHE A 9 23.16 -3.81 -6.41
C PHE A 9 24.15 -3.37 -7.48
N SER A 10 23.65 -3.01 -8.66
CA SER A 10 24.45 -2.31 -9.67
C SER A 10 24.26 -0.81 -9.47
N ILE A 11 25.29 -0.12 -8.96
CA ILE A 11 25.28 1.35 -8.86
C ILE A 11 26.05 1.91 -10.06
N LEU A 12 25.36 2.63 -10.94
CA LEU A 12 25.97 3.35 -12.05
C LEU A 12 26.49 4.71 -11.54
N HIS A 13 27.80 4.88 -11.38
CA HIS A 13 28.41 6.20 -11.21
C HIS A 13 28.97 6.68 -12.54
N ILE A 14 28.45 7.80 -13.06
CA ILE A 14 29.02 8.51 -14.20
C ILE A 14 29.84 9.67 -13.65
N VAL A 15 31.16 9.60 -13.76
CA VAL A 15 32.05 10.74 -13.44
C VAL A 15 32.43 11.43 -14.74
N PHE A 16 31.99 12.68 -14.92
CA PHE A 16 32.52 13.56 -15.95
C PHE A 16 33.77 14.25 -15.40
N LEU A 17 34.94 13.89 -15.91
CA LEU A 17 36.15 14.70 -15.71
C LEU A 17 36.13 15.85 -16.71
N GLY A 18 36.29 17.06 -16.19
CA GLY A 18 36.16 18.32 -16.93
C GLY A 18 37.11 18.48 -18.12
N ASN A 19 36.69 19.38 -19.01
CA ASN A 19 37.30 19.75 -20.28
C ASN A 19 38.83 19.89 -20.25
N CYS A 20 39.50 19.09 -21.08
CA CYS A 20 40.63 19.56 -21.89
C CYS A 20 40.69 18.74 -23.20
N ASN A 21 40.37 19.40 -24.31
CA ASN A 21 40.53 18.96 -25.71
C ASN A 21 40.00 17.57 -26.12
N LYS A 22 38.77 17.57 -26.67
CA LYS A 22 38.21 16.64 -27.67
C LYS A 22 38.50 15.13 -27.51
N THR A 23 38.17 14.56 -26.35
CA THR A 23 37.67 13.17 -26.26
C THR A 23 37.02 12.97 -24.89
N ALA A 24 35.73 12.60 -24.84
CA ALA A 24 35.09 12.18 -23.60
C ALA A 24 35.53 10.74 -23.29
N LEU A 25 36.22 10.53 -22.17
CA LEU A 25 36.59 9.21 -21.68
C LEU A 25 35.55 8.78 -20.63
N ALA A 26 34.68 7.84 -20.98
CA ALA A 26 33.80 7.20 -20.00
C ALA A 26 34.56 6.02 -19.38
N VAL A 27 34.83 6.10 -18.08
CA VAL A 27 35.39 4.98 -17.31
C VAL A 27 34.24 4.34 -16.54
N PHE A 28 33.99 3.06 -16.83
CA PHE A 28 32.97 2.28 -16.15
C PHE A 28 33.60 1.55 -14.96
N TYR A 29 32.95 1.62 -13.81
CA TYR A 29 33.30 0.82 -12.64
C TYR A 29 32.19 -0.19 -12.39
N GLU A 30 32.55 -1.47 -12.37
CA GLU A 30 31.65 -2.55 -11.96
C GLU A 30 32.07 -2.97 -10.55
N VAL A 31 31.20 -2.73 -9.56
CA VAL A 31 31.43 -3.16 -8.17
C VAL A 31 30.79 -4.54 -8.02
N GLU A 32 31.60 -5.59 -8.08
CA GLU A 32 31.06 -6.97 -8.09
C GLU A 32 30.71 -7.51 -6.68
N GLU A 33 31.28 -6.99 -5.58
CA GLU A 33 30.95 -7.47 -4.22
C GLU A 33 31.03 -6.37 -3.15
N ILE A 34 30.04 -6.32 -2.26
CA ILE A 34 30.07 -5.54 -1.01
C ILE A 34 30.08 -6.55 0.15
N VAL A 35 31.23 -6.71 0.82
CA VAL A 35 31.36 -7.60 1.97
C VAL A 35 31.16 -6.79 3.25
N PHE A 36 30.10 -7.08 4.00
CA PHE A 36 29.89 -6.53 5.33
C PHE A 36 30.57 -7.42 6.38
N ALA A 37 31.64 -6.91 7.01
CA ALA A 37 32.25 -7.56 8.17
C ALA A 37 31.70 -6.92 9.46
N HIS A 38 31.09 -7.72 10.33
CA HIS A 38 30.80 -7.34 11.71
C HIS A 38 31.97 -7.75 12.60
N CYS A 39 32.63 -6.76 13.21
CA CYS A 39 33.58 -7.01 14.30
C CYS A 39 32.91 -6.55 15.60
N GLY A 40 32.51 -7.51 16.44
CA GLY A 40 31.89 -7.23 17.72
C GLY A 40 32.91 -7.27 18.85
N MET A 41 33.03 -6.18 19.61
CA MET A 41 33.26 -6.16 21.06
C MET A 41 32.99 -4.73 21.58
N GLY A 42 32.02 -4.58 22.48
CA GLY A 42 31.74 -3.32 23.18
C GLY A 42 30.67 -2.43 22.54
N SER A 43 29.93 -1.71 23.37
CA SER A 43 28.76 -0.87 23.05
C SER A 43 29.07 0.27 22.08
N GLN A 44 29.18 -0.05 20.80
CA GLN A 44 28.92 0.78 19.61
C GLN A 44 29.29 -0.07 18.39
N ALA A 45 28.29 -0.55 17.64
CA ALA A 45 28.55 -1.26 16.40
C ALA A 45 29.00 -0.25 15.32
N PHE A 46 30.26 -0.35 14.89
CA PHE A 46 30.76 0.38 13.72
C PHE A 46 30.72 -0.54 12.50
N ILE A 47 29.99 -0.15 11.46
CA ILE A 47 30.10 -0.77 10.14
C ILE A 47 31.35 -0.18 9.48
N VAL A 48 32.44 -0.94 9.42
CA VAL A 48 33.59 -0.62 8.58
C VAL A 48 33.36 -1.29 7.23
N SER A 49 33.05 -0.49 6.21
CA SER A 49 33.00 -0.98 4.83
C SER A 49 34.41 -1.02 4.27
N LEU A 50 34.97 -2.21 4.06
CA LEU A 50 36.18 -2.39 3.26
C LEU A 50 35.76 -2.50 1.78
N PHE A 51 36.19 -1.54 0.97
CA PHE A 51 36.00 -1.61 -0.48
C PHE A 51 37.19 -2.32 -1.11
N ALA A 52 37.00 -3.55 -1.58
CA ALA A 52 37.94 -4.18 -2.50
C ALA A 52 37.56 -3.78 -3.93
N LEU A 53 38.23 -2.76 -4.48
CA LEU A 53 38.08 -2.39 -5.88
C LEU A 53 38.84 -3.39 -6.77
N ARG A 54 38.11 -4.29 -7.44
CA ARG A 54 38.63 -4.94 -8.65
C ARG A 54 38.39 -4.00 -9.83
N THR A 55 39.46 -3.58 -10.48
CA THR A 55 39.39 -2.71 -11.66
C THR A 55 39.29 -3.56 -12.93
N LYS A 56 38.17 -3.45 -13.65
CA LYS A 56 38.09 -3.80 -15.08
C LYS A 56 38.03 -2.49 -15.86
N ALA A 57 39.09 -2.16 -16.59
CA ALA A 57 39.07 -1.03 -17.50
C ALA A 57 38.43 -1.46 -18.83
N LEU A 58 37.23 -0.97 -19.12
CA LEU A 58 36.61 -1.07 -20.44
C LEU A 58 36.88 0.23 -21.20
N VAL A 59 37.65 0.15 -22.29
CA VAL A 59 37.87 1.25 -23.22
C VAL A 59 36.98 1.02 -24.44
N SER A 60 35.95 1.84 -24.61
CA SER A 60 35.14 1.88 -25.83
C SER A 60 35.66 2.98 -26.74
N LYS A 61 36.16 2.61 -27.93
CA LYS A 61 36.22 3.51 -29.10
C LYS A 61 35.15 3.04 -30.08
N ASN A 62 34.43 4.00 -30.67
CA ASN A 62 33.30 3.80 -31.56
C ASN A 62 33.38 2.55 -32.45
N SER A 63 32.23 1.87 -32.54
CA SER A 63 31.85 0.74 -33.40
C SER A 63 32.22 -0.69 -32.93
N ALA A 64 31.21 -1.55 -32.98
CA ALA A 64 31.20 -3.02 -32.87
C ALA A 64 31.36 -3.65 -31.46
N VAL A 65 30.31 -4.34 -31.05
CA VAL A 65 30.22 -5.29 -29.93
C VAL A 65 31.12 -6.50 -30.22
N TYR A 66 31.98 -6.87 -29.26
CA TYR A 66 32.55 -8.22 -29.17
C TYR A 66 32.56 -8.71 -27.73
N LYS A 67 31.92 -9.87 -27.49
CA LYS A 67 32.11 -10.70 -26.29
C LYS A 67 33.40 -11.52 -26.49
N SER A 68 34.29 -11.55 -25.50
CA SER A 68 35.23 -12.67 -25.34
C SER A 68 35.44 -13.01 -23.86
N PHE A 69 35.14 -14.25 -23.51
CA PHE A 69 35.58 -14.90 -22.29
C PHE A 69 37.06 -15.28 -22.40
N GLY A 70 37.83 -15.13 -21.32
CA GLY A 70 39.21 -15.60 -21.26
C GLY A 70 39.74 -15.58 -19.83
N THR A 71 39.81 -16.75 -19.21
CA THR A 71 40.58 -17.01 -17.98
C THR A 71 42.07 -17.06 -18.32
N SER A 72 42.92 -16.33 -17.60
CA SER A 72 44.33 -16.75 -17.47
C SER A 72 44.97 -16.23 -16.20
N SER A 73 45.77 -17.11 -15.62
CA SER A 73 46.51 -17.00 -14.38
C SER A 73 48.00 -16.68 -14.64
N PHE A 74 48.65 -16.12 -13.62
CA PHE A 74 50.11 -16.00 -13.40
C PHE A 74 50.94 -15.09 -14.33
N LEU A 75 51.66 -14.16 -13.71
CA LEU A 75 53.14 -14.15 -13.71
C LEU A 75 53.69 -13.04 -12.80
N THR A 76 54.38 -13.46 -11.75
CA THR A 76 55.27 -12.64 -10.93
C THR A 76 56.52 -12.30 -11.75
N LYS A 77 56.82 -11.00 -11.93
CA LYS A 77 58.18 -10.56 -12.30
C LYS A 77 58.61 -9.38 -11.44
N LYS A 78 59.60 -9.65 -10.59
CA LYS A 78 60.51 -8.69 -9.97
C LYS A 78 61.14 -7.82 -11.07
N CYS A 79 61.14 -6.51 -10.87
CA CYS A 79 62.12 -5.63 -11.51
C CYS A 79 62.70 -4.67 -10.46
N SER A 80 64.02 -4.52 -10.49
CA SER A 80 64.85 -3.91 -9.46
C SER A 80 65.12 -2.42 -9.69
N ARG A 81 65.12 -1.69 -8.58
CA ARG A 81 65.93 -0.52 -8.18
C ARG A 81 66.03 0.72 -9.10
N ASN A 82 65.66 1.82 -8.43
CA ASN A 82 66.13 3.21 -8.52
C ASN A 82 65.68 4.05 -9.73
N THR A 83 64.81 5.03 -9.48
CA THR A 83 65.22 6.42 -9.18
C THR A 83 64.01 7.33 -8.95
N SER A 84 64.26 8.40 -8.19
CA SER A 84 63.49 9.65 -8.04
C SER A 84 62.11 9.62 -7.38
N PHE A 85 62.09 10.24 -6.20
CA PHE A 85 60.94 10.75 -5.47
C PHE A 85 59.97 11.51 -6.39
N PHE A 86 58.80 10.92 -6.65
CA PHE A 86 57.58 11.68 -6.91
C PHE A 86 56.73 11.62 -5.65
N LYS A 87 56.45 12.80 -5.06
CA LYS A 87 55.49 12.94 -3.96
C LYS A 87 54.13 12.43 -4.45
N ALA A 88 53.63 11.36 -3.85
CA ALA A 88 52.26 10.92 -4.07
C ALA A 88 51.30 12.06 -3.71
N PRO A 89 50.28 12.37 -4.54
CA PRO A 89 49.27 13.33 -4.15
C PRO A 89 48.51 12.77 -2.94
N TYR A 90 48.41 13.58 -1.89
CA TYR A 90 47.56 13.29 -0.75
C TYR A 90 46.12 13.11 -1.22
N VAL A 91 45.61 11.89 -1.19
CA VAL A 91 44.17 11.63 -1.38
C VAL A 91 43.48 11.97 -0.07
N VAL A 92 42.85 13.15 -0.02
CA VAL A 92 42.01 13.55 1.10
C VAL A 92 40.69 12.77 0.99
N PHE A 93 40.54 11.71 1.79
CA PHE A 93 39.25 11.06 1.97
C PHE A 93 38.31 12.01 2.72
N HIS A 94 37.45 12.70 1.98
CA HIS A 94 36.29 13.34 2.60
C HIS A 94 35.36 12.24 3.07
N ARG A 95 35.11 12.18 4.38
CA ARG A 95 34.07 11.32 4.96
C ARG A 95 32.71 11.85 4.49
N LEU A 96 32.27 11.40 3.32
CA LEU A 96 30.93 11.66 2.83
C LEU A 96 29.99 10.78 3.63
N THR A 97 29.44 11.33 4.71
CA THR A 97 28.31 10.72 5.40
C THR A 97 27.09 10.86 4.49
N VAL A 98 26.90 9.91 3.58
CA VAL A 98 25.64 9.80 2.86
C VAL A 98 24.61 9.30 3.88
N ARG A 99 23.81 10.22 4.43
CA ARG A 99 22.51 9.84 4.97
C ARG A 99 21.71 9.34 3.77
N LEU A 100 21.56 8.03 3.66
CA LEU A 100 20.46 7.46 2.88
C LEU A 100 19.18 7.87 3.61
N SER A 101 18.65 9.05 3.31
CA SER A 101 17.23 9.26 3.44
C SER A 101 16.61 8.22 2.51
N HIS A 102 15.92 7.23 3.07
CA HIS A 102 14.88 6.56 2.33
C HIS A 102 13.95 7.67 1.86
N ASP A 103 14.05 8.02 0.58
CA ASP A 103 13.03 8.84 -0.06
C ASP A 103 11.80 7.93 -0.19
N SER A 104 11.03 7.84 0.90
CA SER A 104 9.70 7.25 0.88
C SER A 104 8.75 8.28 0.26
N THR A 105 9.00 8.67 -0.99
CA THR A 105 7.99 9.32 -1.82
C THR A 105 7.02 8.25 -2.35
N TYR A 106 6.47 7.45 -1.43
CA TYR A 106 5.17 6.85 -1.70
C TYR A 106 4.20 8.01 -1.64
N ASN A 107 3.72 8.44 -2.82
CA ASN A 107 2.76 9.51 -2.94
C ASN A 107 1.55 9.18 -2.07
N ASN A 108 1.48 9.75 -0.86
CA ASN A 108 0.23 9.89 -0.15
C ASN A 108 -0.71 10.59 -1.14
N VAL A 109 -1.82 9.94 -1.48
CA VAL A 109 -2.83 10.55 -2.33
C VAL A 109 -3.45 11.67 -1.50
N ALA A 110 -2.83 12.84 -1.53
CA ALA A 110 -3.36 14.03 -0.90
C ALA A 110 -4.62 14.40 -1.69
N VAL A 111 -5.77 14.17 -1.06
CA VAL A 111 -7.07 14.54 -1.62
C VAL A 111 -7.57 15.79 -0.94
N ASP A 112 -8.08 16.72 -1.74
CA ASP A 112 -8.82 17.87 -1.29
C ASP A 112 -10.32 17.52 -1.29
N LEU A 113 -11.02 17.88 -0.22
CA LEU A 113 -12.44 17.63 -0.06
C LEU A 113 -13.24 18.90 -0.34
N GLN A 114 -14.26 18.78 -1.18
CA GLN A 114 -15.19 19.86 -1.48
C GLN A 114 -16.61 19.48 -1.07
N VAL A 115 -17.11 20.17 -0.05
CA VAL A 115 -18.50 20.04 0.40
C VAL A 115 -19.43 20.81 -0.55
N ARG A 116 -20.55 20.20 -0.90
CA ARG A 116 -21.74 20.87 -1.45
C ARG A 116 -22.95 20.52 -0.59
N GLY A 117 -23.88 21.47 -0.45
CA GLY A 117 -25.01 21.34 0.46
C GLY A 117 -24.62 21.57 1.92
N GLN A 118 -25.60 21.56 2.81
CA GLN A 118 -25.39 21.68 4.25
C GLN A 118 -25.19 20.29 4.88
N PRO A 119 -24.38 20.14 5.94
CA PRO A 119 -24.35 18.89 6.70
C PRO A 119 -25.75 18.46 7.14
N ASN A 120 -26.02 17.15 7.17
CA ASN A 120 -27.33 16.57 7.50
C ASN A 120 -28.48 17.08 6.60
N SER A 121 -28.22 17.25 5.30
CA SER A 121 -29.24 17.59 4.29
C SER A 121 -29.23 16.58 3.13
N LEU A 122 -30.32 16.52 2.37
CA LEU A 122 -30.43 15.64 1.19
C LEU A 122 -29.46 16.04 0.08
N GLU A 123 -29.06 17.31 0.05
CA GLU A 123 -28.15 17.92 -0.90
C GLU A 123 -26.67 17.73 -0.52
N TYR A 124 -26.38 17.26 0.70
CA TYR A 124 -25.01 17.10 1.17
C TYR A 124 -24.24 16.12 0.28
N ARG A 125 -23.13 16.59 -0.29
CA ARG A 125 -22.17 15.79 -1.06
C ARG A 125 -20.75 16.19 -0.70
N LEU A 126 -19.90 15.20 -0.49
CA LEU A 126 -18.48 15.37 -0.29
C LEU A 126 -17.73 14.89 -1.53
N PHE A 127 -17.28 15.83 -2.35
CA PHE A 127 -16.51 15.54 -3.57
C PHE A 127 -15.01 15.51 -3.28
N PHE A 128 -14.27 14.74 -4.09
CA PHE A 128 -12.84 14.57 -3.98
C PHE A 128 -12.13 15.26 -5.15
N SER A 129 -10.97 15.86 -4.88
CA SER A 129 -10.08 16.39 -5.90
C SER A 129 -8.63 16.02 -5.59
N HIS A 130 -7.83 15.83 -6.63
CA HIS A 130 -6.39 15.64 -6.52
C HIS A 130 -5.72 16.54 -7.56
N ASN A 131 -4.74 17.35 -7.13
CA ASN A 131 -4.10 18.37 -7.98
C ASN A 131 -5.13 19.26 -8.70
N GLN A 132 -6.12 19.76 -7.95
CA GLN A 132 -7.22 20.61 -8.43
C GLN A 132 -8.16 19.96 -9.48
N LYS A 133 -7.97 18.68 -9.80
CA LYS A 133 -8.86 17.92 -10.69
C LYS A 133 -9.81 17.08 -9.87
N ARG A 134 -11.10 17.12 -10.21
CA ARG A 134 -12.12 16.28 -9.59
C ARG A 134 -11.86 14.81 -9.90
N ILE A 135 -11.94 13.97 -8.86
CA ILE A 135 -11.73 12.53 -8.93
C ILE A 135 -12.87 11.78 -8.26
N SER A 136 -13.06 10.52 -8.64
CA SER A 136 -13.94 9.56 -7.96
C SER A 136 -13.20 8.87 -6.82
N PRO A 137 -13.74 8.89 -5.58
CA PRO A 137 -13.15 8.12 -4.49
C PRO A 137 -13.27 6.61 -4.71
N TRP A 138 -14.19 6.15 -5.57
CA TRP A 138 -14.30 4.74 -5.92
C TRP A 138 -13.29 4.35 -6.99
N HIS A 139 -13.12 5.16 -8.04
CA HIS A 139 -12.44 4.70 -9.25
C HIS A 139 -11.01 5.25 -9.43
N ASP A 140 -10.76 6.46 -8.94
CA ASP A 140 -9.54 7.20 -9.27
C ASP A 140 -8.51 7.17 -8.14
N ILE A 141 -8.91 6.81 -6.91
CA ILE A 141 -7.97 6.53 -5.81
C ILE A 141 -7.42 5.12 -6.02
N PRO A 142 -6.10 4.91 -6.11
CA PRO A 142 -5.52 3.58 -6.27
C PRO A 142 -5.84 2.68 -5.07
N LEU A 143 -6.20 1.41 -5.32
CA LEU A 143 -6.37 0.42 -4.25
C LEU A 143 -5.10 0.27 -3.41
N PHE A 144 -3.97 0.03 -4.09
CA PHE A 144 -2.68 -0.15 -3.44
C PHE A 144 -1.94 1.18 -3.33
N HIS A 145 -1.60 1.54 -2.09
CA HIS A 145 -0.60 2.58 -1.83
C HIS A 145 0.81 2.01 -2.03
N ASN A 146 1.05 0.79 -1.54
CA ASN A 146 2.25 0.01 -1.79
C ASN A 146 1.87 -1.47 -1.94
N GLU A 147 1.88 -1.96 -3.18
CA GLU A 147 1.51 -3.34 -3.49
C GLU A 147 2.48 -4.37 -2.90
N LYS A 148 3.79 -4.07 -2.90
CA LYS A 148 4.83 -4.98 -2.38
C LYS A 148 4.69 -5.21 -0.88
N GLU A 149 4.38 -4.14 -0.15
CA GLU A 149 4.17 -4.18 1.31
C GLU A 149 2.72 -4.51 1.69
N ARG A 150 1.84 -4.69 0.70
CA ARG A 150 0.40 -4.94 0.88
C ARG A 150 -0.25 -3.85 1.75
N ILE A 151 0.10 -2.59 1.49
CA ILE A 151 -0.50 -1.40 2.09
C ILE A 151 -1.51 -0.83 1.09
N LEU A 152 -2.75 -0.65 1.55
CA LEU A 152 -3.88 -0.23 0.73
C LEU A 152 -4.36 1.15 1.15
N ASN A 153 -4.96 1.88 0.21
CA ASN A 153 -5.71 3.09 0.54
C ASN A 153 -7.12 2.69 0.97
N PHE A 154 -7.60 3.27 2.06
CA PHE A 154 -8.93 3.10 2.62
C PHE A 154 -9.64 4.46 2.61
N VAL A 155 -10.86 4.52 2.06
CA VAL A 155 -11.70 5.72 2.08
C VAL A 155 -12.68 5.59 3.23
N ASN A 156 -12.51 6.42 4.27
CA ASN A 156 -13.40 6.40 5.43
C ASN A 156 -14.71 7.14 5.12
N GLU A 157 -15.85 6.51 5.39
CA GLU A 157 -17.18 7.06 5.14
C GLU A 157 -17.86 7.47 6.45
N ILE A 158 -17.86 6.57 7.44
CA ILE A 158 -18.55 6.75 8.71
C ILE A 158 -17.52 6.70 9.85
N PRO A 159 -17.23 7.84 10.50
CA PRO A 159 -16.38 7.88 11.69
C PRO A 159 -16.92 6.99 12.81
N ARG A 160 -16.02 6.37 13.59
CA ARG A 160 -16.41 5.67 14.81
C ARG A 160 -17.15 6.61 15.76
N GLY A 161 -18.29 6.16 16.28
CA GLY A 161 -19.15 6.93 17.18
C GLY A 161 -20.29 7.67 16.47
N GLU A 162 -20.29 7.72 15.14
CA GLU A 162 -21.35 8.38 14.37
C GLU A 162 -22.49 7.42 14.00
N THR A 163 -23.67 7.99 13.73
CA THR A 163 -24.86 7.23 13.32
C THR A 163 -25.30 7.53 11.89
N GLY A 164 -24.84 8.62 11.28
CA GLY A 164 -25.18 8.94 9.90
C GLY A 164 -24.64 7.87 8.95
N LYS A 165 -25.52 7.23 8.16
CA LYS A 165 -25.08 6.23 7.17
C LYS A 165 -24.57 6.95 5.93
N TYR A 166 -23.30 7.32 5.94
CA TYR A 166 -22.60 7.87 4.78
C TYR A 166 -22.05 6.73 3.91
N GLU A 167 -22.09 6.93 2.60
CA GLU A 167 -21.62 5.96 1.59
C GLU A 167 -21.11 6.70 0.35
N ILE A 168 -20.16 6.09 -0.36
CA ILE A 168 -19.79 6.42 -1.73
C ILE A 168 -21.02 6.23 -2.61
N ALA A 169 -21.46 7.30 -3.27
CA ALA A 169 -22.62 7.25 -4.15
C ALA A 169 -22.28 6.55 -5.48
N THR A 170 -22.35 5.21 -5.53
CA THR A 170 -21.98 4.38 -6.68
C THR A 170 -22.69 4.75 -7.99
N LYS A 171 -23.88 5.35 -7.89
CA LYS A 171 -24.72 5.78 -9.03
C LYS A 171 -24.57 7.25 -9.42
N GLU A 172 -23.84 8.06 -8.65
CA GLU A 172 -23.63 9.48 -8.95
C GLU A 172 -22.30 9.73 -9.65
N HIS A 173 -22.26 10.74 -10.53
CA HIS A 173 -21.03 11.09 -11.25
C HIS A 173 -19.94 11.56 -10.28
N PHE A 174 -18.72 11.04 -10.44
CA PHE A 174 -17.59 11.17 -9.50
C PHE A 174 -17.82 10.57 -8.11
N ASN A 175 -18.88 9.80 -7.90
CA ASN A 175 -19.13 9.01 -6.69
C ASN A 175 -18.85 9.75 -5.36
N PRO A 176 -19.37 10.99 -5.16
CA PRO A 176 -19.17 11.70 -3.90
C PRO A 176 -19.69 10.87 -2.72
N ILE A 177 -19.16 11.12 -1.52
CA ILE A 177 -19.78 10.57 -0.31
C ILE A 177 -21.05 11.37 -0.01
N ARG A 178 -22.13 10.67 0.30
CA ARG A 178 -23.42 11.24 0.72
C ARG A 178 -24.04 10.40 1.81
N GLN A 179 -25.01 10.93 2.52
CA GLN A 179 -25.81 10.12 3.44
C GLN A 179 -26.90 9.36 2.67
N ASP A 180 -27.05 8.07 2.98
CA ASP A 180 -28.10 7.20 2.45
C ASP A 180 -29.49 7.78 2.77
N VAL A 181 -30.45 7.58 1.87
CA VAL A 181 -31.81 8.11 1.97
C VAL A 181 -32.79 6.96 1.89
N LYS A 182 -33.59 6.78 2.95
CA LYS A 182 -34.62 5.75 3.03
C LYS A 182 -35.98 6.42 3.23
N ASN A 183 -36.94 6.12 2.35
CA ASN A 183 -38.29 6.71 2.36
C ASN A 183 -38.29 8.25 2.38
N GLY A 184 -37.38 8.87 1.61
CA GLY A 184 -37.25 10.33 1.50
C GLY A 184 -36.57 11.02 2.69
N ALA A 185 -36.14 10.28 3.71
CA ALA A 185 -35.45 10.81 4.88
C ALA A 185 -33.99 10.31 4.94
N LEU A 186 -33.11 11.14 5.50
CA LEU A 186 -31.73 10.77 5.79
C LEU A 186 -31.68 9.55 6.73
N ARG A 187 -30.83 8.59 6.40
CA ARG A 187 -30.72 7.34 7.14
C ARG A 187 -29.66 7.44 8.23
N PHE A 188 -30.06 7.01 9.42
CA PHE A 188 -29.19 6.87 10.58
C PHE A 188 -29.27 5.43 11.11
N TYR A 189 -28.16 4.91 11.62
CA TYR A 189 -28.15 3.65 12.37
C TYR A 189 -29.00 3.81 13.63
N LYS A 190 -30.06 3.01 13.73
CA LYS A 190 -31.01 3.05 14.86
C LYS A 190 -30.58 2.18 16.04
N TYR A 191 -29.82 1.13 15.79
CA TYR A 191 -29.36 0.19 16.81
C TYR A 191 -28.30 0.83 17.73
N GLY A 192 -27.40 1.61 17.15
CA GLY A 192 -26.35 2.33 17.86
C GLY A 192 -25.36 2.98 16.89
N PRO A 193 -24.43 3.80 17.41
CA PRO A 193 -23.36 4.36 16.59
C PRO A 193 -22.43 3.28 16.03
N SER A 194 -21.71 3.60 14.96
CA SER A 194 -20.66 2.73 14.42
C SER A 194 -19.58 2.49 15.48
N LEU A 195 -19.20 1.23 15.71
CA LEU A 195 -18.17 0.86 16.68
C LEU A 195 -16.74 1.00 16.14
N ILE A 196 -16.61 1.27 14.85
CA ILE A 196 -15.36 1.32 14.08
C ILE A 196 -15.39 2.48 13.10
N ASN A 197 -14.23 2.85 12.57
CA ASN A 197 -14.18 3.70 11.39
C ASN A 197 -14.52 2.81 10.19
N TYR A 198 -15.59 3.16 9.49
CA TYR A 198 -16.18 2.34 8.43
C TYR A 198 -16.07 3.03 7.09
N GLY A 199 -15.80 2.27 6.05
CA GLY A 199 -15.83 2.75 4.67
C GLY A 199 -15.41 1.65 3.72
N ALA A 200 -14.70 2.00 2.66
CA ALA A 200 -14.45 1.07 1.56
C ALA A 200 -13.02 1.10 1.04
N PHE A 201 -12.62 -0.02 0.42
CA PHE A 201 -11.47 -0.05 -0.46
C PHE A 201 -11.84 0.52 -1.84
N PRO A 202 -11.12 1.54 -2.36
CA PRO A 202 -11.35 2.03 -3.70
C PRO A 202 -10.92 0.98 -4.72
N GLN A 203 -11.43 1.07 -5.93
CA GLN A 203 -11.14 0.14 -7.03
C GLN A 203 -11.45 -1.32 -6.70
N THR A 204 -12.46 -1.57 -5.86
CA THR A 204 -13.00 -2.90 -5.61
C THR A 204 -14.49 -2.89 -5.91
N TRP A 205 -15.05 -4.06 -6.20
CA TRP A 205 -16.48 -4.22 -6.45
C TRP A 205 -16.91 -5.64 -6.10
N GLU A 206 -17.93 -5.76 -5.26
CA GLU A 206 -18.59 -7.03 -4.96
C GLU A 206 -19.61 -7.35 -6.06
N ASP A 207 -19.17 -8.10 -7.09
CA ASP A 207 -20.00 -8.41 -8.25
C ASP A 207 -21.21 -9.28 -7.88
N PRO A 208 -22.46 -8.81 -8.10
CA PRO A 208 -23.68 -9.58 -7.84
C PRO A 208 -23.79 -10.87 -8.65
N LYS A 209 -23.03 -11.01 -9.73
CA LYS A 209 -23.02 -12.21 -10.58
C LYS A 209 -22.09 -13.30 -10.03
N VAL A 210 -21.15 -12.96 -9.15
CA VAL A 210 -20.18 -13.89 -8.58
C VAL A 210 -20.69 -14.41 -7.25
N VAL A 211 -21.18 -15.65 -7.24
CA VAL A 211 -21.70 -16.30 -6.03
C VAL A 211 -20.54 -16.83 -5.19
N ASP A 212 -20.43 -16.39 -3.93
CA ASP A 212 -19.51 -17.03 -2.98
C ASP A 212 -20.09 -18.38 -2.53
N PRO A 213 -19.31 -19.47 -2.57
CA PRO A 213 -19.83 -20.81 -2.31
C PRO A 213 -20.25 -21.04 -0.85
N GLU A 214 -19.73 -20.26 0.10
CA GLU A 214 -19.98 -20.43 1.54
C GLU A 214 -21.13 -19.55 2.04
N THR A 215 -21.37 -18.41 1.38
CA THR A 215 -22.57 -17.60 1.62
C THR A 215 -23.76 -18.09 0.78
N GLY A 216 -23.52 -18.60 -0.43
CA GLY A 216 -24.53 -18.98 -1.41
C GLY A 216 -25.15 -17.79 -2.17
N PHE A 217 -24.58 -16.59 -2.04
CA PHE A 217 -25.12 -15.35 -2.62
C PHE A 217 -24.08 -14.59 -3.46
N GLY A 218 -24.57 -13.79 -4.42
CA GLY A 218 -23.76 -12.81 -5.14
C GLY A 218 -23.38 -11.61 -4.25
N GLY A 219 -22.41 -10.80 -4.69
CA GLY A 219 -22.03 -9.56 -4.01
C GLY A 219 -23.16 -8.51 -3.95
N ASP A 220 -23.02 -7.55 -3.04
CA ASP A 220 -24.01 -6.48 -2.78
C ASP A 220 -23.97 -5.30 -3.77
N ASN A 221 -23.14 -5.41 -4.82
CA ASN A 221 -22.93 -4.41 -5.86
C ASN A 221 -22.18 -3.13 -5.44
N ASP A 222 -21.57 -3.11 -4.26
CA ASP A 222 -20.85 -1.95 -3.73
C ASP A 222 -19.32 -2.19 -3.67
N PRO A 223 -18.50 -1.17 -3.36
CA PRO A 223 -17.07 -1.38 -3.09
C PRO A 223 -16.87 -2.20 -1.81
N LEU A 224 -15.80 -2.98 -1.75
CA LEU A 224 -15.50 -3.88 -0.64
C LEU A 224 -15.31 -3.10 0.68
N ASP A 225 -16.06 -3.50 1.70
CA ASP A 225 -16.12 -2.81 2.98
C ASP A 225 -14.91 -3.05 3.88
N VAL A 226 -14.54 -2.00 4.62
CA VAL A 226 -13.40 -1.96 5.52
C VAL A 226 -13.82 -1.52 6.92
N LEU A 227 -13.38 -2.33 7.87
CA LEU A 227 -13.52 -2.15 9.31
C LEU A 227 -12.17 -1.70 9.88
N GLU A 228 -11.94 -0.38 9.94
CA GLU A 228 -10.70 0.16 10.48
C GLU A 228 -10.80 0.25 12.02
N ILE A 229 -9.93 -0.52 12.68
CA ILE A 229 -9.98 -0.79 14.13
C ILE A 229 -9.04 0.09 14.97
N GLY A 230 -8.40 1.07 14.34
CA GLY A 230 -7.41 1.94 14.97
C GLY A 230 -7.97 2.70 16.17
N SER A 231 -7.06 3.23 16.98
CA SER A 231 -7.38 3.87 18.25
C SER A 231 -8.04 5.24 18.09
N GLU A 232 -7.88 5.90 16.94
CA GLU A 232 -8.42 7.24 16.66
C GLU A 232 -9.75 7.20 15.89
N THR A 233 -10.56 8.24 16.03
CA THR A 233 -11.73 8.45 15.16
C THR A 233 -11.29 9.18 13.89
N LEU A 234 -11.63 8.62 12.74
CA LEU A 234 -11.25 9.13 11.41
C LEU A 234 -12.32 10.09 10.86
N LYS A 235 -11.95 10.90 9.86
CA LYS A 235 -12.86 11.87 9.24
C LYS A 235 -13.55 11.25 8.03
N THR A 236 -14.83 11.57 7.81
CA THR A 236 -15.52 11.24 6.56
C THR A 236 -14.76 11.83 5.36
N GLY A 237 -14.56 11.02 4.33
CA GLY A 237 -13.76 11.32 3.15
C GLY A 237 -12.25 11.30 3.35
N GLY A 238 -11.76 10.95 4.54
CA GLY A 238 -10.33 10.73 4.76
C GLY A 238 -9.84 9.52 3.97
N VAL A 239 -8.66 9.64 3.36
CA VAL A 239 -7.99 8.55 2.64
C VAL A 239 -6.76 8.15 3.43
N TYR A 240 -6.74 6.92 3.93
CA TYR A 240 -5.74 6.46 4.88
C TYR A 240 -5.02 5.21 4.36
N GLN A 241 -3.75 5.05 4.74
CA GLN A 241 -3.00 3.84 4.45
C GLN A 241 -3.28 2.80 5.53
N VAL A 242 -3.73 1.62 5.13
CA VAL A 242 -4.09 0.54 6.05
C VAL A 242 -3.44 -0.77 5.64
N LYS A 243 -3.28 -1.67 6.62
CA LYS A 243 -2.93 -3.07 6.40
C LYS A 243 -4.12 -3.98 6.76
N PRO A 244 -4.51 -4.92 5.88
CA PRO A 244 -5.54 -5.92 6.19
C PRO A 244 -5.07 -6.90 7.25
N LEU A 245 -6.01 -7.33 8.10
CA LEU A 245 -5.78 -8.21 9.25
C LEU A 245 -6.56 -9.52 9.14
N GLY A 246 -7.75 -9.48 8.54
CA GLY A 246 -8.63 -10.63 8.35
C GLY A 246 -9.99 -10.20 7.80
N ALA A 247 -10.93 -11.13 7.71
CA ALA A 247 -12.24 -10.89 7.10
C ALA A 247 -13.39 -11.59 7.83
N LEU A 248 -14.61 -11.11 7.58
CA LEU A 248 -15.86 -11.69 8.03
C LEU A 248 -16.84 -11.70 6.85
N ALA A 249 -17.48 -12.85 6.61
CA ALA A 249 -18.45 -13.02 5.52
C ALA A 249 -19.87 -12.72 6.04
N LEU A 250 -20.31 -11.46 6.00
CA LEU A 250 -21.69 -11.11 6.35
C LEU A 250 -22.62 -11.54 5.23
N ILE A 251 -23.79 -12.05 5.60
CA ILE A 251 -24.92 -12.23 4.68
C ILE A 251 -25.94 -11.17 5.06
N ASP A 252 -25.99 -10.10 4.27
CA ASP A 252 -26.87 -8.96 4.50
C ASP A 252 -27.98 -8.94 3.46
N GLY A 253 -29.23 -9.16 3.89
CA GLY A 253 -30.37 -9.08 2.97
C GLY A 253 -30.40 -10.14 1.85
N GLY A 254 -29.58 -11.19 1.93
CA GLY A 254 -29.44 -12.18 0.85
C GLY A 254 -28.34 -11.84 -0.16
N GLU A 255 -27.41 -10.96 0.23
CA GLU A 255 -26.22 -10.59 -0.53
C GLU A 255 -24.98 -10.96 0.29
N THR A 256 -23.91 -11.34 -0.40
CA THR A 256 -22.58 -11.46 0.19
C THR A 256 -22.06 -10.04 0.43
N ASP A 257 -21.66 -9.79 1.67
CA ASP A 257 -21.18 -8.49 2.12
C ASP A 257 -19.91 -8.70 2.96
N TRP A 258 -18.75 -8.64 2.31
CA TRP A 258 -17.48 -8.94 2.96
C TRP A 258 -17.01 -7.76 3.81
N LYS A 259 -16.74 -8.02 5.10
CA LYS A 259 -16.18 -7.02 6.00
C LYS A 259 -14.71 -7.29 6.26
N ILE A 260 -13.83 -6.43 5.76
CA ILE A 260 -12.38 -6.58 5.94
C ILE A 260 -11.90 -5.81 7.16
N PHE A 261 -11.31 -6.49 8.13
CA PHE A 261 -10.63 -5.83 9.24
C PHE A 261 -9.29 -5.26 8.79
N ALA A 262 -9.03 -4.01 9.14
CA ALA A 262 -7.79 -3.34 8.83
C ALA A 262 -7.36 -2.39 9.97
N ILE A 263 -6.10 -1.99 9.97
CA ILE A 263 -5.59 -0.95 10.86
C ILE A 263 -4.72 0.03 10.07
N ARG A 264 -4.84 1.32 10.38
CA ARG A 264 -4.02 2.37 9.80
C ARG A 264 -2.53 2.15 10.08
N THR A 265 -1.68 2.37 9.09
CA THR A 265 -0.24 2.06 9.20
C THR A 265 0.48 2.93 10.23
N ASP A 266 0.01 4.16 10.43
CA ASP A 266 0.52 5.15 11.40
C ASP A 266 -0.28 5.16 12.73
N ASP A 267 -1.21 4.22 12.95
CA ASP A 267 -1.81 4.06 14.27
C ASP A 267 -0.74 3.64 15.29
N LYS A 268 -0.83 4.16 16.52
CA LYS A 268 0.14 3.91 17.60
C LYS A 268 0.34 2.41 17.91
N ASP A 269 -0.69 1.59 17.71
CA ASP A 269 -0.67 0.15 17.98
C ASP A 269 -0.45 -0.67 16.70
N SER A 270 -0.36 -0.03 15.53
CA SER A 270 -0.10 -0.71 14.24
C SER A 270 1.11 -1.64 14.34
N SER A 271 2.22 -1.22 14.94
CA SER A 271 3.43 -2.05 15.07
C SER A 271 3.26 -3.32 15.93
N ARG A 272 2.13 -3.46 16.64
CA ARG A 272 1.79 -4.59 17.52
C ARG A 272 0.69 -5.48 16.95
N ILE A 273 0.04 -5.07 15.86
CA ILE A 273 -1.14 -5.71 15.27
C ILE A 273 -0.85 -6.11 13.83
N HIS A 274 -0.70 -7.39 13.55
CA HIS A 274 -0.40 -7.90 12.20
C HIS A 274 -1.45 -8.88 11.66
N ASP A 275 -2.27 -9.44 12.54
CA ASP A 275 -3.42 -10.31 12.25
C ASP A 275 -4.54 -10.12 13.29
N LEU A 276 -5.63 -10.87 13.16
CA LEU A 276 -6.77 -10.81 14.09
C LEU A 276 -6.46 -11.33 15.50
N GLY A 277 -5.49 -12.24 15.66
CA GLY A 277 -5.07 -12.72 16.97
C GLY A 277 -4.37 -11.62 17.79
N ASP A 278 -3.58 -10.79 17.10
CA ASP A 278 -3.00 -9.61 17.72
C ASP A 278 -4.06 -8.57 18.09
N VAL A 279 -5.12 -8.41 17.29
CA VAL A 279 -6.25 -7.53 17.64
C VAL A 279 -6.87 -7.96 18.96
N GLU A 280 -7.17 -9.24 19.13
CA GLU A 280 -7.78 -9.72 20.38
C GLU A 280 -6.83 -9.55 21.58
N ARG A 281 -5.51 -9.63 21.38
CA ARG A 281 -4.52 -9.38 22.43
C ARG A 281 -4.42 -7.91 22.82
N VAL A 282 -4.51 -6.99 21.86
CA VAL A 282 -4.31 -5.55 22.08
C VAL A 282 -5.63 -4.85 22.44
N TYR A 283 -6.73 -5.25 21.81
CA TYR A 283 -8.08 -4.75 22.00
C TYR A 283 -9.08 -5.89 22.31
N PRO A 284 -9.02 -6.50 23.51
CA PRO A 284 -9.84 -7.67 23.85
C PRO A 284 -11.35 -7.43 23.66
N GLY A 285 -11.99 -8.37 22.96
CA GLY A 285 -13.43 -8.39 22.68
C GLY A 285 -13.92 -7.38 21.64
N VAL A 286 -13.04 -6.61 20.99
CA VAL A 286 -13.48 -5.67 19.93
C VAL A 286 -14.06 -6.40 18.73
N LEU A 287 -13.44 -7.51 18.30
CA LEU A 287 -13.91 -8.27 17.14
C LEU A 287 -15.33 -8.79 17.37
N ASP A 288 -15.60 -9.38 18.54
CA ASP A 288 -16.91 -9.94 18.87
C ASP A 288 -18.00 -8.88 19.01
N LYS A 289 -17.67 -7.71 19.58
CA LYS A 289 -18.60 -6.58 19.63
C LYS A 289 -18.97 -6.07 18.24
N VAL A 290 -17.99 -5.95 17.35
CA VAL A 290 -18.21 -5.51 15.97
C VAL A 290 -19.04 -6.53 15.20
N LYS A 291 -18.72 -7.81 15.33
CA LYS A 291 -19.51 -8.90 14.75
C LYS A 291 -20.94 -8.89 15.28
N GLU A 292 -21.16 -8.79 16.58
CA GLU A 292 -22.51 -8.70 17.14
C GLU A 292 -23.26 -7.46 16.63
N TRP A 293 -22.58 -6.32 16.52
CA TRP A 293 -23.18 -5.11 15.96
C TRP A 293 -23.70 -5.36 14.53
N PHE A 294 -22.90 -5.94 13.63
CA PHE A 294 -23.34 -6.26 12.26
C PHE A 294 -24.45 -7.30 12.19
N ARG A 295 -24.51 -8.24 13.15
CA ARG A 295 -25.62 -9.18 13.27
C ARG A 295 -26.94 -8.48 13.59
N LEU A 296 -26.89 -7.47 14.46
CA LEU A 296 -28.07 -6.86 15.06
C LEU A 296 -28.48 -5.50 14.49
N TYR A 297 -27.62 -4.77 13.79
CA TYR A 297 -27.85 -3.33 13.54
C TYR A 297 -29.13 -2.98 12.77
N LYS A 298 -29.63 -3.88 11.92
CA LYS A 298 -30.89 -3.68 11.18
C LYS A 298 -32.14 -4.12 11.94
N THR A 299 -32.00 -4.77 13.11
CA THR A 299 -33.15 -5.20 13.92
C THR A 299 -33.97 -4.02 14.44
N ALA A 300 -33.31 -2.92 14.81
CA ALA A 300 -33.96 -1.65 15.16
C ALA A 300 -34.67 -0.96 13.98
N GLU A 301 -34.44 -1.43 12.74
CA GLU A 301 -35.19 -1.03 11.55
C GLU A 301 -36.36 -1.98 11.22
N GLY A 302 -36.66 -2.95 12.08
CA GLY A 302 -37.69 -3.97 11.87
C GLY A 302 -37.28 -5.10 10.92
N LYS A 303 -36.00 -5.22 10.58
CA LYS A 303 -35.48 -6.36 9.83
C LYS A 303 -35.07 -7.50 10.78
N GLY A 304 -34.89 -8.70 10.24
CA GLY A 304 -34.29 -9.82 10.99
C GLY A 304 -32.81 -9.59 11.28
N GLU A 305 -32.22 -10.49 12.06
CA GLU A 305 -30.78 -10.55 12.26
C GLU A 305 -30.07 -10.94 10.96
N ASN A 306 -28.91 -10.33 10.70
CA ASN A 306 -28.03 -10.77 9.64
C ASN A 306 -27.37 -12.11 10.00
N LYS A 307 -26.93 -12.85 8.99
CA LYS A 307 -26.23 -14.13 9.15
C LYS A 307 -24.78 -14.01 8.70
N TYR A 308 -24.02 -15.07 8.89
CA TYR A 308 -22.64 -15.16 8.41
C TYR A 308 -22.42 -16.43 7.61
N GLY A 309 -21.64 -16.33 6.54
CA GLY A 309 -21.02 -17.49 5.89
C GLY A 309 -19.92 -18.10 6.78
N TYR A 310 -19.32 -19.20 6.34
CA TYR A 310 -18.20 -19.86 7.05
C TYR A 310 -18.50 -20.15 8.53
N GLN A 311 -19.76 -20.45 8.87
CA GLN A 311 -20.22 -20.65 10.25
C GLN A 311 -19.92 -19.46 11.19
N GLY A 312 -19.77 -18.25 10.64
CA GLY A 312 -19.40 -17.05 11.37
C GLY A 312 -17.93 -17.00 11.80
N GLN A 313 -17.05 -17.82 11.26
CA GLN A 313 -15.63 -17.77 11.62
C GLN A 313 -14.98 -16.45 11.15
N TYR A 314 -14.04 -15.96 11.95
CA TYR A 314 -13.11 -14.94 11.49
C TYR A 314 -12.11 -15.58 10.54
N LEU A 315 -12.00 -15.06 9.33
CA LEU A 315 -11.08 -15.55 8.32
C LEU A 315 -9.77 -14.78 8.40
N ASP A 316 -8.67 -15.48 8.14
CA ASP A 316 -7.34 -14.93 8.28
C ASP A 316 -7.01 -13.83 7.24
N LYS A 317 -5.84 -13.23 7.41
CA LYS A 317 -5.30 -12.21 6.54
C LYS A 317 -5.17 -12.65 5.08
N GLU A 318 -4.80 -13.90 4.82
CA GLU A 318 -4.59 -14.39 3.46
C GLU A 318 -5.91 -14.56 2.72
N LYS A 319 -6.96 -15.02 3.41
CA LYS A 319 -8.33 -15.03 2.88
C LYS A 319 -8.83 -13.61 2.63
N ALA A 320 -8.60 -12.67 3.54
CA ALA A 320 -8.95 -11.27 3.32
C ALA A 320 -8.26 -10.69 2.06
N LEU A 321 -6.96 -10.93 1.91
CA LEU A 321 -6.20 -10.52 0.72
C LEU A 321 -6.68 -11.19 -0.57
N LYS A 322 -7.16 -12.45 -0.49
CA LYS A 322 -7.79 -13.14 -1.63
C LYS A 322 -9.08 -12.44 -2.05
N VAL A 323 -9.98 -12.16 -1.11
CA VAL A 323 -11.24 -11.44 -1.36
C VAL A 323 -10.98 -10.05 -1.96
N ILE A 324 -10.03 -9.30 -1.40
CA ILE A 324 -9.64 -7.98 -1.94
C ILE A 324 -9.20 -8.09 -3.40
N ARG A 325 -8.35 -9.07 -3.73
CA ARG A 325 -7.90 -9.27 -5.12
C ARG A 325 -9.06 -9.64 -6.05
N GLU A 326 -9.94 -10.53 -5.62
CA GLU A 326 -11.13 -10.93 -6.39
C GLU A 326 -12.03 -9.73 -6.68
N CYS A 327 -12.32 -8.91 -5.68
CA CYS A 327 -13.13 -7.70 -5.84
C CYS A 327 -12.42 -6.62 -6.70
N HIS A 328 -11.09 -6.54 -6.63
CA HIS A 328 -10.32 -5.64 -7.49
C HIS A 328 -10.35 -6.06 -8.97
N GLU A 329 -10.25 -7.36 -9.24
CA GLU A 329 -10.38 -7.88 -10.60
C GLU A 329 -11.81 -7.71 -11.14
N ALA A 330 -12.83 -7.94 -10.31
CA ALA A 330 -14.22 -7.65 -10.67
C ALA A 330 -14.42 -6.15 -11.01
N TRP A 331 -13.85 -5.24 -10.23
CA TRP A 331 -13.87 -3.81 -10.53
C TRP A 331 -13.17 -3.47 -11.86
N LYS A 332 -12.03 -4.10 -12.17
CA LYS A 332 -11.36 -3.89 -13.47
C LYS A 332 -12.28 -4.28 -14.63
N GLN A 333 -12.99 -5.41 -14.51
CA GLN A 333 -13.95 -5.87 -15.51
C GLN A 333 -15.12 -4.88 -15.65
N LEU A 334 -15.71 -4.44 -14.54
CA LEU A 334 -16.74 -3.40 -14.53
C LEU A 334 -16.28 -2.14 -15.28
N ARG A 335 -15.06 -1.67 -15.04
CA ARG A 335 -14.51 -0.49 -15.71
C ARG A 335 -14.29 -0.69 -17.20
N ALA A 336 -13.84 -1.87 -17.61
CA ALA A 336 -13.67 -2.21 -19.03
C ALA A 336 -15.03 -2.25 -19.76
N GLU A 337 -16.05 -2.84 -19.16
CA GLU A 337 -17.41 -2.90 -19.71
C GLU A 337 -18.01 -1.49 -19.89
N LEU A 338 -17.92 -0.64 -18.86
CA LEU A 338 -18.42 0.74 -18.91
C LEU A 338 -17.67 1.61 -19.93
N SER A 339 -16.39 1.32 -20.18
CA SER A 339 -15.61 2.05 -21.18
C SER A 339 -16.02 1.64 -22.59
N SER A 340 -16.23 0.34 -22.82
CA SER A 340 -16.68 -0.22 -24.11
C SER A 340 -18.08 0.28 -24.49
N GLN A 341 -18.99 0.43 -23.51
CA GLN A 341 -20.34 0.97 -23.76
C GLN A 341 -20.33 2.44 -24.18
N LYS A 342 -19.35 3.24 -23.71
CA LYS A 342 -19.21 4.65 -24.09
C LYS A 342 -18.67 4.84 -25.51
N GLU A 343 -17.98 3.86 -26.07
CA GLU A 343 -17.46 3.90 -27.45
C GLU A 343 -18.52 3.50 -28.49
N LEU A 344 -19.62 2.88 -28.05
CA LEU A 344 -20.72 2.41 -28.91
C LEU A 344 -21.89 3.40 -29.03
N VAL A 345 -21.82 4.54 -28.31
CA VAL A 345 -22.81 5.63 -28.32
C VAL A 345 -22.14 6.89 -28.82
#